data_AF-A0A7K2Q983-F1
#
_entry.id   AF-A0A7K2Q983-F1
#
_cell.length_a   1.000
_cell.length_b   1.000
_cell.length_c   1.000
_cell.angle_alpha   90.00
_cell.angle_beta   90.00
_cell.angle_gamma   90.00
#
_symmetry.space_group_name_H-M   'P 1'
#
loop_
_entity.id
_entity.type
_entity.pdbx_description
1 polymer ?
#
loop_
_entity_poly.entity_id
_entity_poly.type
_entity_poly.pdbx_seq_one_letter_code
_entity_poly.pdbx_strand_id
1 'polypeptide(L)'
;RRTGAGTGAGALDFRPCPAVEELPPPVRCATLRVPLDYARPDGPGIPLTVSRVAATRRGGAARQGALVYNPGGPGASGMFFPLVTDLPEWQRIGAAYDLVGYAPRGVGRSAPLSCEDPAVRAKGPTQVPAEPSAAYKRGRVAGARAYARGCAQRAGAALAYYTTLDNVRDLHVLRAALGEEKLSFFGASYGTYLGAVYATLHPGHVRRMVLDSAVDPDPRRIWYVNNLDQAPGFERRWYDFRAWAARHHATYRLGATPEAVQASYERVREAVARTPAGGAVGTGELQAAFLQAAYYDDVWPERAAALSAFLAGDAGPLAEQARPDAESAAARENARAVYTAVLCNDA
;
A
#
# COMPACT_ATOMS: atom_id res chain seq x y z
N ARG A 1 -28.31 -3.05 41.85
CA ARG A 1 -28.10 -2.12 40.72
C ARG A 1 -26.63 -1.67 40.70
N ARG A 2 -25.79 -2.40 39.97
CA ARG A 2 -24.45 -1.99 39.51
C ARG A 2 -24.18 -2.81 38.25
N THR A 3 -24.44 -2.22 37.09
CA THR A 3 -24.06 -2.77 35.78
C THR A 3 -23.15 -1.72 35.16
N GLY A 4 -21.86 -1.83 35.46
CA GLY A 4 -20.82 -1.15 34.70
C GLY A 4 -20.48 -2.02 33.50
N ALA A 5 -20.97 -1.64 32.32
CA ALA A 5 -20.44 -2.15 31.06
C ALA A 5 -19.11 -1.42 30.81
N GLY A 6 -18.01 -2.04 31.23
CA GLY A 6 -16.69 -1.59 30.84
C GLY A 6 -16.48 -1.93 29.37
N THR A 7 -16.17 -0.94 28.55
CA THR A 7 -15.52 -1.11 27.25
C THR A 7 -14.07 -1.54 27.47
N GLY A 8 -13.90 -2.75 28.03
CA GLY A 8 -12.60 -3.41 28.04
C GLY A 8 -12.30 -3.83 26.61
N ALA A 9 -11.26 -3.26 26.01
CA ALA A 9 -10.60 -3.92 24.88
C ALA A 9 -10.14 -5.29 25.41
N GLY A 10 -10.95 -6.32 25.17
CA GLY A 10 -10.63 -7.68 25.59
C GLY A 10 -9.30 -8.10 24.99
N ALA A 11 -8.52 -8.91 25.71
CA ALA A 11 -7.28 -9.47 25.20
C ALA A 11 -7.55 -10.17 23.86
N LEU A 12 -6.67 -9.95 22.88
CA LEU A 12 -6.78 -10.60 21.57
C LEU A 12 -6.57 -12.12 21.69
N ASP A 13 -7.57 -12.88 21.25
CA ASP A 13 -7.47 -14.34 21.11
C ASP A 13 -6.77 -14.71 19.79
N PHE A 14 -5.46 -14.91 19.86
CA PHE A 14 -4.66 -15.30 18.71
C PHE A 14 -4.76 -16.80 18.44
N ARG A 15 -5.26 -17.15 17.26
CA ARG A 15 -5.43 -18.54 16.78
C ARG A 15 -4.66 -18.76 15.48
N PRO A 16 -4.52 -20.01 14.99
CA PRO A 16 -4.01 -20.23 13.64
C PRO A 16 -4.75 -19.36 12.63
N CYS A 17 -4.01 -18.75 11.70
CA CYS A 17 -4.61 -17.87 10.72
C CYS A 17 -5.60 -18.65 9.83
N PRO A 18 -6.79 -18.08 9.54
CA PRO A 18 -7.68 -18.63 8.53
C PRO A 18 -6.95 -18.76 7.19
N ALA A 19 -7.24 -19.81 6.40
CA ALA A 19 -6.56 -20.07 5.12
C ALA A 19 -6.62 -18.88 4.15
N VAL A 20 -7.72 -18.12 4.19
CA VAL A 20 -7.94 -16.92 3.37
C VAL A 20 -7.00 -15.74 3.70
N GLU A 21 -6.29 -15.77 4.83
CA GLU A 21 -5.26 -14.78 5.12
C GLU A 21 -3.92 -15.13 4.46
N GLU A 22 -3.76 -16.37 3.97
CA GLU A 22 -2.53 -16.85 3.30
C GLU A 22 -1.25 -16.68 4.14
N LEU A 23 -1.41 -16.68 5.47
CA LEU A 23 -0.30 -16.55 6.43
C LEU A 23 0.08 -17.93 7.00
N PRO A 24 1.31 -18.41 6.76
CA PRO A 24 1.77 -19.70 7.27
C PRO A 24 2.05 -19.66 8.79
N PRO A 25 2.05 -20.82 9.47
CA PRO A 25 2.67 -20.94 10.80
C PRO A 25 4.14 -20.47 10.76
N PRO A 26 4.67 -19.87 11.84
CA PRO A 26 4.07 -19.73 13.16
C PRO A 26 3.17 -18.49 13.34
N VAL A 27 2.79 -17.80 12.25
CA VAL A 27 1.93 -16.61 12.33
C VAL A 27 0.54 -17.00 12.87
N ARG A 28 0.05 -16.19 13.81
CA ARG A 28 -1.29 -16.32 14.39
C ARG A 28 -2.09 -15.07 14.12
N CYS A 29 -3.41 -15.24 13.95
CA CYS A 29 -4.32 -14.15 13.65
C CYS A 29 -5.36 -13.97 14.76
N ALA A 30 -5.84 -12.75 14.91
CA ALA A 30 -6.92 -12.38 15.80
C ALA A 30 -7.81 -11.31 15.13
N THR A 31 -9.03 -11.14 15.65
CA THR A 31 -9.92 -10.05 15.26
C THR A 31 -10.03 -9.06 16.40
N LEU A 32 -9.65 -7.80 16.14
CA LEU A 32 -9.92 -6.68 17.03
C LEU A 32 -11.28 -6.07 16.65
N ARG A 33 -12.12 -5.74 17.63
CA ARG A 33 -13.33 -4.94 17.40
C ARG A 33 -13.12 -3.51 17.86
N VAL A 34 -13.41 -2.55 16.98
CA VAL A 34 -13.32 -1.11 17.26
C VAL A 34 -14.63 -0.42 16.88
N PRO A 35 -14.96 0.74 17.48
CA PRO A 35 -16.11 1.54 17.03
C PRO A 35 -15.93 1.98 15.56
N LEU A 36 -17.02 1.94 14.79
CA LEU A 36 -17.08 2.64 13.51
C LEU A 36 -16.91 4.15 13.74
N ASP A 37 -17.69 4.68 14.67
CA ASP A 37 -17.75 6.08 15.08
C ASP A 37 -17.28 6.22 16.52
N TYR A 38 -16.10 6.83 16.71
CA TYR A 38 -15.53 7.03 18.04
C TYR A 38 -16.25 8.09 18.89
N ALA A 39 -17.13 8.92 18.32
CA ALA A 39 -18.02 9.78 19.09
C ALA A 39 -19.22 9.01 19.68
N ARG A 40 -19.49 7.80 19.17
CA ARG A 40 -20.52 6.87 19.66
C ARG A 40 -19.91 5.48 19.88
N PRO A 41 -19.06 5.31 20.91
CA PRO A 41 -18.30 4.07 21.13
C PRO A 41 -19.17 2.84 21.40
N ASP A 42 -20.41 3.03 21.90
CA ASP A 42 -21.39 1.96 22.11
C ASP A 42 -22.23 1.65 20.85
N GLY A 43 -21.94 2.32 19.74
CA GLY A 43 -22.60 2.13 18.45
C GLY A 43 -22.09 0.92 17.66
N PRO A 44 -22.33 0.89 16.34
CA PRO A 44 -21.82 -0.18 15.48
C PRO A 44 -20.29 -0.29 15.54
N GLY A 45 -19.79 -1.50 15.76
CA GLY A 45 -18.36 -1.80 15.73
C GLY A 45 -17.94 -2.51 14.44
N ILE A 46 -16.72 -2.25 13.98
CA ILE A 46 -16.08 -2.90 12.83
C ILE A 46 -14.98 -3.87 13.27
N PRO A 47 -14.75 -4.97 12.52
CA PRO A 47 -13.63 -5.85 12.76
C PRO A 47 -12.36 -5.32 12.08
N LEU A 48 -11.22 -5.47 12.76
CA LEU A 48 -9.89 -5.33 12.18
C LEU A 48 -9.13 -6.66 12.34
N THR A 49 -8.53 -7.15 11.25
CA THR A 49 -7.68 -8.33 11.30
C THR A 49 -6.28 -7.97 11.76
N VAL A 50 -5.73 -8.77 12.68
CA VAL A 50 -4.39 -8.59 13.25
C VAL A 50 -3.63 -9.90 13.10
N SER A 51 -2.37 -9.83 12.68
CA SER A 51 -1.43 -10.94 12.64
C SER A 51 -0.30 -10.73 13.64
N ARG A 52 0.25 -11.83 14.16
CA ARG A 52 1.36 -11.79 15.10
C ARG A 52 2.25 -13.02 14.95
N VAL A 53 3.55 -12.80 15.05
CA VAL A 53 4.51 -13.82 15.49
C VAL A 53 5.11 -13.38 16.82
N ALA A 54 5.22 -14.30 17.77
CA ALA A 54 5.81 -14.00 19.07
C ALA A 54 7.33 -13.87 18.96
N ALA A 55 7.93 -13.04 19.81
CA ALA A 55 9.38 -12.93 19.92
C ALA A 55 10.01 -14.32 20.12
N THR A 56 11.00 -14.67 19.30
CA THR A 56 11.63 -16.00 19.37
C THR A 56 12.49 -16.18 20.62
N ARG A 57 12.90 -15.07 21.26
CA ARG A 57 13.80 -15.04 22.43
C ARG A 57 15.14 -15.74 22.21
N ARG A 58 15.54 -15.91 20.94
CA ARG A 58 16.82 -16.51 20.57
C ARG A 58 17.97 -15.76 21.25
N GLY A 59 18.96 -16.51 21.72
CA GLY A 59 20.12 -15.94 22.42
C GLY A 59 19.79 -15.32 23.79
N GLY A 60 18.66 -15.68 24.41
CA GLY A 60 18.27 -15.16 25.71
C GLY A 60 17.71 -13.74 25.68
N ALA A 61 17.34 -13.22 24.50
CA ALA A 61 16.81 -11.87 24.36
C ALA A 61 15.56 -11.65 25.22
N ALA A 62 15.57 -10.59 26.02
CA ALA A 62 14.41 -10.18 26.80
C ALA A 62 13.34 -9.58 25.87
N ARG A 63 12.08 -10.01 26.04
CA ARG A 63 10.94 -9.47 25.31
C ARG A 63 10.82 -7.96 25.53
N GLN A 64 10.73 -7.21 24.45
CA GLN A 64 10.65 -5.75 24.39
C GLN A 64 9.22 -5.24 24.10
N GLY A 65 8.23 -6.12 23.97
CA GLY A 65 6.86 -5.76 23.61
C GLY A 65 6.52 -6.11 22.16
N ALA A 66 5.34 -5.69 21.73
CA ALA A 66 4.93 -5.75 20.34
C ALA A 66 5.50 -4.58 19.50
N LEU A 67 6.01 -4.90 18.31
CA LEU A 67 6.33 -3.94 17.26
C LEU A 67 5.24 -4.00 16.19
N VAL A 68 4.46 -2.93 16.10
CA VAL A 68 3.37 -2.80 15.12
C VAL A 68 3.90 -2.12 13.86
N TYR A 69 3.58 -2.67 12.68
CA TYR A 69 3.96 -2.10 11.40
C TYR A 69 2.78 -1.56 10.60
N ASN A 70 2.99 -0.43 9.93
CA ASN A 70 2.10 0.06 8.88
C ASN A 70 2.90 0.37 7.59
N PRO A 71 2.60 -0.32 6.46
CA PRO A 71 3.32 -0.15 5.20
C PRO A 71 2.96 1.12 4.42
N GLY A 72 1.95 1.87 4.87
CA GLY A 72 1.49 3.06 4.17
C GLY A 72 0.42 2.77 3.13
N GLY A 73 0.57 3.39 1.96
CA GLY A 73 -0.52 3.61 1.00
C GLY A 73 -1.07 5.04 1.15
N PRO A 74 -2.20 5.28 1.86
CA PRO A 74 -3.03 4.35 2.63
C PRO A 74 -3.69 3.26 1.78
N GLY A 75 -4.17 2.20 2.42
CA GLY A 75 -4.85 1.08 1.73
C GLY A 75 -4.03 -0.20 1.63
N ALA A 76 -2.76 -0.18 2.05
CA ALA A 76 -1.94 -1.39 2.14
C ALA A 76 -2.16 -2.12 3.48
N SER A 77 -2.06 -3.45 3.44
CA SER A 77 -2.22 -4.31 4.62
C SER A 77 -0.88 -4.59 5.29
N GLY A 78 -0.80 -4.40 6.61
CA GLY A 78 0.37 -4.77 7.40
C GLY A 78 0.42 -6.26 7.78
N MET A 79 -0.59 -7.05 7.41
CA MET A 79 -0.77 -8.43 7.87
C MET A 79 0.42 -9.36 7.60
N PHE A 80 1.21 -9.12 6.55
CA PHE A 80 2.38 -9.92 6.20
C PHE A 80 3.66 -9.52 6.94
N PHE A 81 3.64 -8.46 7.75
CA PHE A 81 4.81 -8.04 8.54
C PHE A 81 5.45 -9.15 9.37
N PRO A 82 4.71 -10.06 10.03
CA PRO A 82 5.32 -11.16 10.78
C PRO A 82 6.17 -12.12 9.95
N LEU A 83 6.11 -12.10 8.61
CA LEU A 83 6.97 -12.94 7.77
C LEU A 83 8.40 -12.41 7.64
N VAL A 84 8.64 -11.14 7.98
CA VAL A 84 10.00 -10.58 7.90
C VAL A 84 10.96 -11.24 8.88
N THR A 85 10.47 -11.95 9.90
CA THR A 85 11.31 -12.71 10.85
C THR A 85 12.18 -13.77 10.19
N ASP A 86 11.82 -14.24 8.99
CA ASP A 86 12.60 -15.20 8.22
C ASP A 86 13.83 -14.55 7.55
N LEU A 87 13.84 -13.22 7.45
CA LEU A 87 14.96 -12.46 6.88
C LEU A 87 16.10 -12.33 7.91
N PRO A 88 17.36 -12.60 7.53
CA PRO A 88 18.52 -12.49 8.42
C PRO A 88 18.63 -11.15 9.16
N GLU A 89 18.31 -10.06 8.47
CA GLU A 89 18.40 -8.68 8.98
C GLU A 89 17.42 -8.41 10.12
N TRP A 90 16.30 -9.14 10.16
CA TRP A 90 15.25 -8.98 11.16
C TRP A 90 15.38 -9.94 12.34
N GLN A 91 16.25 -10.95 12.28
CA GLN A 91 16.36 -11.98 13.33
C GLN A 91 16.62 -11.39 14.72
N ARG A 92 17.45 -10.34 14.81
CA ARG A 92 17.73 -9.67 16.10
C ARG A 92 16.49 -8.96 16.65
N ILE A 93 15.69 -8.34 15.78
CA ILE A 93 14.45 -7.66 16.18
C ILE A 93 13.40 -8.71 16.55
N GLY A 94 13.21 -9.74 15.72
CA GLY A 94 12.29 -10.85 15.97
C GLY A 94 12.65 -11.72 17.18
N ALA A 95 13.90 -11.68 17.66
CA ALA A 95 14.26 -12.28 18.94
C ALA A 95 13.71 -11.50 20.15
N ALA A 96 13.56 -10.19 20.02
CA ALA A 96 13.20 -9.30 21.12
C ALA A 96 11.74 -8.82 21.07
N TYR A 97 11.13 -8.71 19.88
CA TYR A 97 9.79 -8.14 19.70
C TYR A 97 8.81 -9.17 19.16
N ASP A 98 7.56 -9.11 19.62
CA ASP A 98 6.46 -9.72 18.87
C ASP A 98 6.24 -8.85 17.63
N LEU A 99 6.36 -9.41 16.43
CA LEU A 99 6.09 -8.66 15.21
C LEU A 99 4.59 -8.73 14.92
N VAL A 100 3.94 -7.57 14.87
CA VAL A 100 2.49 -7.43 14.74
C VAL A 100 2.14 -6.67 13.46
N GLY A 101 1.41 -7.36 12.59
CA GLY A 101 0.75 -6.77 11.44
C GLY A 101 -0.72 -6.51 11.74
N TYR A 102 -1.33 -5.53 11.07
CA TYR A 102 -2.77 -5.39 11.05
C TYR A 102 -3.24 -4.81 9.72
N ALA A 103 -4.48 -5.12 9.34
CA ALA A 103 -5.16 -4.47 8.24
C ALA A 103 -5.98 -3.28 8.80
N PRO A 104 -5.63 -2.01 8.47
CA PRO A 104 -6.38 -0.85 8.93
C PRO A 104 -7.85 -0.87 8.47
N ARG A 105 -8.71 -0.02 9.07
CA ARG A 105 -10.13 0.05 8.66
C ARG A 105 -10.23 0.29 7.15
N GLY A 106 -11.07 -0.50 6.48
CA GLY A 106 -11.28 -0.45 5.04
C GLY A 106 -10.40 -1.40 4.26
N VAL A 107 -9.31 -1.90 4.83
CA VAL A 107 -8.29 -2.70 4.13
C VAL A 107 -8.57 -4.19 4.26
N GLY A 108 -8.52 -4.91 3.15
CA GLY A 108 -8.67 -6.36 3.11
C GLY A 108 -9.97 -6.79 3.79
N ARG A 109 -9.87 -7.60 4.83
CA ARG A 109 -11.04 -8.13 5.55
C ARG A 109 -11.50 -7.25 6.72
N SER A 110 -10.80 -6.13 6.96
CA SER A 110 -11.10 -5.17 8.03
C SER A 110 -12.15 -4.16 7.58
N ALA A 111 -13.43 -4.53 7.58
CA ALA A 111 -14.54 -3.68 7.09
C ALA A 111 -14.28 -3.10 5.68
N PRO A 112 -14.14 -3.96 4.65
CA PRO A 112 -13.62 -3.60 3.33
C PRO A 112 -14.36 -2.45 2.66
N LEU A 113 -13.59 -1.57 2.03
CA LEU A 113 -14.10 -0.60 1.05
C LEU A 113 -13.98 -1.13 -0.39
N SER A 114 -14.95 -0.76 -1.22
CA SER A 114 -14.94 -0.91 -2.67
C SER A 114 -15.83 0.18 -3.24
N CYS A 115 -15.38 0.86 -4.29
CA CYS A 115 -16.15 1.94 -4.91
C CYS A 115 -16.74 1.53 -6.27
N GLU A 116 -16.16 0.53 -6.92
CA GLU A 116 -16.67 -0.04 -8.16
C GLU A 116 -16.53 -1.56 -8.18
N ASP A 117 -17.06 -2.19 -9.23
CA ASP A 117 -16.79 -3.60 -9.50
C ASP A 117 -15.29 -3.79 -9.82
N PRO A 118 -14.55 -4.60 -9.06
CA PRO A 118 -13.12 -4.84 -9.32
C PRO A 118 -12.83 -5.33 -10.74
N ALA A 119 -13.77 -6.03 -11.39
CA ALA A 119 -13.61 -6.48 -12.76
C ALA A 119 -13.43 -5.33 -13.76
N VAL A 120 -13.83 -4.10 -13.43
CA VAL A 120 -13.55 -2.90 -14.24
C VAL A 120 -12.05 -2.66 -14.37
N ARG A 121 -11.25 -2.98 -13.34
CA ARG A 121 -9.79 -2.77 -13.33
C ARG A 121 -8.97 -3.92 -13.89
N ALA A 122 -9.58 -5.10 -14.00
CA ALA A 122 -9.01 -6.22 -14.73
C ALA A 122 -9.08 -6.02 -16.26
N LYS A 123 -9.76 -4.97 -16.74
CA LYS A 123 -9.89 -4.66 -18.17
C LYS A 123 -8.74 -3.77 -18.62
N GLY A 124 -7.89 -4.32 -19.48
CA GLY A 124 -7.00 -3.58 -20.36
C GLY A 124 -7.25 -3.97 -21.82
N PRO A 125 -6.48 -3.43 -22.75
CA PRO A 125 -5.44 -2.42 -22.55
C PRO A 125 -6.03 -1.04 -22.25
N THR A 126 -5.33 -0.23 -21.47
CA THR A 126 -5.64 1.18 -21.24
C THR A 126 -4.66 2.08 -21.97
N GLN A 127 -5.11 3.29 -22.31
CA GLN A 127 -4.28 4.28 -23.00
C GLN A 127 -4.12 5.54 -22.15
N VAL A 128 -2.87 5.92 -21.92
CA VAL A 128 -2.47 7.17 -21.27
C VAL A 128 -1.66 7.98 -22.27
N PRO A 129 -2.25 9.03 -22.87
CA PRO A 129 -1.55 9.86 -23.83
C PRO A 129 -0.45 10.69 -23.14
N ALA A 130 0.68 10.85 -23.80
CA ALA A 130 1.75 11.74 -23.34
C ALA A 130 1.28 13.20 -23.23
N GLU A 131 0.42 13.62 -24.16
CA GLU A 131 -0.23 14.93 -24.16
C GLU A 131 -1.76 14.78 -24.06
N PRO A 132 -2.33 14.84 -22.84
CA PRO A 132 -3.75 14.64 -22.66
C PRO A 132 -4.61 15.77 -23.23
N SER A 133 -5.48 15.43 -24.18
CA SER A 133 -6.45 16.37 -24.76
C SER A 133 -7.48 16.85 -23.73
N ALA A 134 -8.15 17.97 -24.02
CA ALA A 134 -9.24 18.46 -23.16
C ALA A 134 -10.37 17.43 -23.00
N ALA A 135 -10.68 16.66 -24.06
CA ALA A 135 -11.68 15.60 -24.00
C ALA A 135 -11.24 14.46 -23.07
N TYR A 136 -9.97 14.03 -23.16
CA TYR A 136 -9.42 13.03 -22.25
C TYR A 136 -9.51 13.49 -20.79
N LYS A 137 -9.08 14.74 -20.51
CA LYS A 137 -9.16 15.32 -19.16
C LYS A 137 -10.60 15.35 -18.63
N ARG A 138 -11.58 15.75 -19.44
CA ARG A 138 -13.02 15.68 -19.06
C ARG A 138 -13.48 14.26 -18.75
N GLY A 139 -13.03 13.28 -19.52
CA GLY A 139 -13.30 11.85 -19.27
C GLY A 139 -12.74 11.38 -17.92
N ARG A 140 -11.50 11.77 -17.59
CA ARG A 140 -10.89 11.47 -16.28
C ARG A 140 -11.67 12.08 -15.11
N VAL A 141 -12.12 13.33 -15.24
CA VAL A 141 -12.97 13.99 -14.23
C VAL A 141 -14.32 13.28 -14.09
N ALA A 142 -14.95 12.89 -15.19
CA ALA A 142 -16.20 12.13 -15.16
C ALA A 142 -16.02 10.76 -14.47
N GLY A 143 -14.93 10.06 -14.77
CA GLY A 143 -14.56 8.80 -14.10
C GLY A 143 -14.32 8.97 -12.60
N ALA A 144 -13.60 10.02 -12.19
CA ALA A 144 -13.39 10.33 -10.77
C ALA A 144 -14.72 10.60 -10.03
N ARG A 145 -15.64 11.36 -10.66
CA ARG A 145 -16.98 11.59 -10.10
C ARG A 145 -17.82 10.31 -9.99
N ALA A 146 -17.74 9.43 -10.99
CA ALA A 146 -18.42 8.14 -10.96
C ALA A 146 -17.87 7.25 -9.84
N TYR A 147 -16.55 7.20 -9.70
CA TYR A 147 -15.87 6.46 -8.63
C TYR A 147 -16.28 6.96 -7.24
N ALA A 148 -16.27 8.28 -7.00
CA ALA A 148 -16.70 8.87 -5.74
C ALA A 148 -18.17 8.56 -5.40
N ARG A 149 -19.08 8.62 -6.38
CA ARG A 149 -20.47 8.20 -6.19
C ARG A 149 -20.57 6.71 -5.85
N GLY A 150 -19.78 5.87 -6.51
CA GLY A 150 -19.71 4.45 -6.24
C GLY A 150 -19.24 4.15 -4.81
N CYS A 151 -18.25 4.88 -4.30
CA CYS A 151 -17.85 4.81 -2.89
C CYS A 151 -19.03 5.13 -1.97
N ALA A 152 -19.72 6.26 -2.19
CA ALA A 152 -20.83 6.70 -1.36
C ALA A 152 -22.02 5.72 -1.40
N GLN A 153 -22.31 5.13 -2.56
CA GLN A 153 -23.37 4.13 -2.70
C GLN A 153 -23.06 2.82 -1.98
N ARG A 154 -21.81 2.35 -2.06
CA ARG A 154 -21.40 1.05 -1.49
C ARG A 154 -21.10 1.11 -0.01
N ALA A 155 -20.41 2.15 0.45
CA ALA A 155 -20.05 2.32 1.86
C ALA A 155 -21.12 3.07 2.67
N GLY A 156 -22.03 3.80 2.00
CA GLY A 156 -23.09 4.57 2.66
C GLY A 156 -22.53 5.55 3.69
N ALA A 157 -23.23 5.68 4.81
CA ALA A 157 -22.84 6.58 5.90
C ALA A 157 -21.51 6.17 6.58
N ALA A 158 -21.04 4.93 6.40
CA ALA A 158 -19.77 4.49 6.98
C ALA A 158 -18.57 5.19 6.36
N LEU A 159 -18.67 5.66 5.11
CA LEU A 159 -17.56 6.26 4.35
C LEU A 159 -16.88 7.42 5.09
N ALA A 160 -17.63 8.20 5.85
CA ALA A 160 -17.14 9.36 6.59
C ALA A 160 -16.18 9.00 7.75
N TYR A 161 -16.12 7.74 8.17
CA TYR A 161 -15.29 7.28 9.29
C TYR A 161 -14.00 6.59 8.83
N TYR A 162 -13.69 6.61 7.53
CA TYR A 162 -12.42 6.12 7.00
C TYR A 162 -11.45 7.29 6.90
N THR A 163 -10.91 7.69 8.04
CA THR A 163 -10.01 8.84 8.23
C THR A 163 -8.67 8.40 8.83
N THR A 164 -7.63 9.22 8.74
CA THR A 164 -6.39 8.96 9.48
C THR A 164 -6.61 9.06 10.98
N LEU A 165 -7.45 10.00 11.44
CA LEU A 165 -7.77 10.17 12.85
C LEU A 165 -8.38 8.90 13.46
N ASP A 166 -9.34 8.28 12.78
CA ASP A 166 -9.94 7.05 13.29
C ASP A 166 -9.00 5.85 13.15
N ASN A 167 -8.15 5.81 12.12
CA ASN A 167 -7.06 4.82 12.07
C ASN A 167 -6.07 4.96 13.25
N VAL A 168 -5.78 6.18 13.71
CA VAL A 168 -4.95 6.41 14.90
C VAL A 168 -5.64 5.91 16.17
N ARG A 169 -6.94 6.13 16.28
CA ARG A 169 -7.74 5.62 17.41
C ARG A 169 -7.80 4.09 17.39
N ASP A 170 -7.92 3.47 16.22
CA ASP A 170 -7.82 2.02 16.06
C ASP A 170 -6.47 1.49 16.51
N LEU A 171 -5.38 2.15 16.11
CA LEU A 171 -4.02 1.82 16.53
C LEU A 171 -3.85 1.97 18.06
N HIS A 172 -4.51 2.96 18.67
CA HIS A 172 -4.51 3.13 20.12
C HIS A 172 -5.25 2.00 20.84
N VAL A 173 -6.39 1.55 20.31
CA VAL A 173 -7.12 0.39 20.83
C VAL A 173 -6.32 -0.90 20.62
N LEU A 174 -5.69 -1.08 19.46
CA LEU A 174 -4.83 -2.23 19.16
C LEU A 174 -3.68 -2.34 20.16
N ARG A 175 -2.97 -1.24 20.42
CA ARG A 175 -1.92 -1.18 21.45
C ARG A 175 -2.43 -1.71 22.79
N ALA A 176 -3.60 -1.23 23.25
CA ALA A 176 -4.18 -1.66 24.51
C ALA A 176 -4.57 -3.16 24.49
N ALA A 177 -5.19 -3.63 23.41
CA ALA A 177 -5.64 -5.02 23.25
C ALA A 177 -4.47 -6.02 23.14
N LEU A 178 -3.30 -5.56 22.71
CA LEU A 178 -2.03 -6.31 22.76
C LEU A 178 -1.42 -6.38 24.17
N GLY A 179 -1.98 -5.64 25.14
CA GLY A 179 -1.44 -5.55 26.50
C GLY A 179 -0.22 -4.64 26.62
N GLU A 180 0.04 -3.79 25.63
CA GLU A 180 1.20 -2.88 25.62
C GLU A 180 0.82 -1.53 26.24
N GLU A 181 1.55 -1.05 27.25
CA GLU A 181 1.31 0.28 27.85
C GLU A 181 1.62 1.42 26.88
N LYS A 182 2.69 1.24 26.10
CA LYS A 182 3.20 2.20 25.11
C LYS A 182 3.50 1.49 23.79
N LEU A 183 3.17 2.13 22.69
CA LEU A 183 3.33 1.62 21.33
C LEU A 183 4.81 1.63 20.89
N SER A 184 5.30 0.49 20.40
CA SER A 184 6.48 0.46 19.53
C SER A 184 5.98 0.32 18.08
N PHE A 185 6.34 1.27 17.22
CA PHE A 185 5.76 1.39 15.87
C PHE A 185 6.82 1.58 14.80
N PHE A 186 6.62 0.92 13.67
CA PHE A 186 7.35 1.17 12.43
C PHE A 186 6.34 1.59 11.36
N GLY A 187 6.47 2.81 10.86
CA GLY A 187 5.65 3.32 9.77
C GLY A 187 6.51 3.58 8.54
N ALA A 188 6.06 3.09 7.39
CA ALA A 188 6.64 3.42 6.09
C ALA A 188 5.64 4.24 5.27
N SER A 189 6.11 5.19 4.46
CA SER A 189 5.25 5.99 3.57
C SER A 189 4.10 6.66 4.33
N TYR A 190 2.82 6.51 3.95
CA TYR A 190 1.66 6.99 4.72
C TYR A 190 1.67 6.56 6.20
N GLY A 191 2.26 5.41 6.54
CA GLY A 191 2.44 4.97 7.91
C GLY A 191 3.24 5.96 8.75
N THR A 192 4.09 6.79 8.12
CA THR A 192 4.81 7.87 8.81
C THR A 192 3.88 9.00 9.25
N TYR A 193 2.94 9.41 8.40
CA TYR A 193 1.90 10.37 8.74
C TYR A 193 1.00 9.82 9.85
N LEU A 194 0.55 8.57 9.73
CA LEU A 194 -0.21 7.88 10.77
C LEU A 194 0.53 7.88 12.13
N GLY A 195 1.83 7.55 12.11
CA GLY A 195 2.68 7.57 13.30
C GLY A 195 2.83 8.97 13.90
N ALA A 196 3.03 10.00 13.06
CA ALA A 196 3.13 11.39 13.51
C ALA A 196 1.84 11.89 14.17
N VAL A 197 0.68 11.57 13.59
CA VAL A 197 -0.63 11.90 14.19
C VAL A 197 -0.83 11.12 15.49
N TYR A 198 -0.45 9.85 15.56
CA TYR A 198 -0.48 9.07 16.81
C TYR A 198 0.37 9.71 17.91
N ALA A 199 1.62 10.07 17.60
CA ALA A 199 2.52 10.70 18.56
C ALA A 199 1.99 12.06 19.04
N THR A 200 1.26 12.78 18.20
CA THR A 200 0.64 14.06 18.54
C THR A 200 -0.58 13.88 19.47
N LEU A 201 -1.45 12.91 19.18
CA LEU A 201 -2.67 12.67 19.97
C LEU A 201 -2.43 11.86 21.25
N HIS A 202 -1.40 11.01 21.27
CA HIS A 202 -1.11 10.10 22.38
C HIS A 202 0.38 10.11 22.77
N PRO A 203 1.01 11.28 23.03
CA PRO A 203 2.46 11.37 23.26
C PRO A 203 2.95 10.52 24.45
N GLY A 204 2.14 10.41 25.51
CA GLY A 204 2.42 9.57 26.68
C GLY A 204 2.43 8.06 26.40
N HIS A 205 1.91 7.63 25.25
CA HIS A 205 1.79 6.22 24.85
C HIS A 205 2.75 5.83 23.72
N VAL A 206 3.78 6.62 23.44
CA VAL A 206 4.85 6.24 22.49
C VAL A 206 6.04 5.67 23.25
N ARG A 207 6.49 4.48 22.85
CA ARG A 207 7.71 3.85 23.38
C ARG A 207 8.90 4.05 22.45
N ARG A 208 8.75 3.60 21.20
CA ARG A 208 9.73 3.72 20.12
C ARG A 208 8.98 3.89 18.81
N MET A 209 9.46 4.76 17.94
CA MET A 209 8.82 5.02 16.67
C MET A 209 9.87 5.22 15.59
N VAL A 210 9.77 4.44 14.52
CA VAL A 210 10.58 4.59 13.31
C VAL A 210 9.65 5.02 12.19
N LEU A 211 10.00 6.11 11.53
CA LEU A 211 9.24 6.68 10.42
C LEU A 211 10.17 6.71 9.19
N ASP A 212 9.97 5.79 8.27
CA ASP A 212 10.78 5.64 7.06
C ASP A 212 10.03 6.18 5.83
N SER A 213 10.71 6.99 5.03
CA SER A 213 10.13 7.73 3.91
C SER A 213 9.00 8.68 4.36
N ALA A 214 9.38 9.65 5.18
CA ALA A 214 8.48 10.54 5.89
C ALA A 214 7.58 11.37 4.95
N VAL A 215 6.28 11.37 5.26
CA VAL A 215 5.27 12.23 4.66
C VAL A 215 5.13 13.48 5.52
N ASP A 216 5.22 14.67 4.91
CA ASP A 216 5.03 15.93 5.62
C ASP A 216 3.56 16.05 6.10
N PRO A 217 3.30 16.11 7.42
CA PRO A 217 1.96 16.14 7.99
C PRO A 217 1.31 17.53 7.96
N ASP A 218 1.96 18.57 7.42
CA ASP A 218 1.36 19.91 7.29
C ASP A 218 0.02 19.80 6.53
N PRO A 219 -1.12 20.21 7.12
CA PRO A 219 -2.43 20.14 6.47
C PRO A 219 -2.50 20.88 5.13
N ARG A 220 -1.64 21.87 4.92
CA ARG A 220 -1.55 22.63 3.65
C ARG A 220 -0.80 21.85 2.56
N ARG A 221 -0.06 20.81 2.94
CA ARG A 221 0.79 20.01 2.05
C ARG A 221 0.30 18.57 1.88
N ILE A 222 -0.25 18.00 2.95
CA ILE A 222 -0.69 16.62 3.00
C ILE A 222 -1.64 16.33 1.82
N TRP A 223 -1.42 15.19 1.18
CA TRP A 223 -2.10 14.75 -0.03
C TRP A 223 -1.74 15.50 -1.31
N TYR A 224 -2.33 16.65 -1.61
CA TYR A 224 -2.22 17.22 -2.95
C TYR A 224 -0.79 17.68 -3.27
N VAL A 225 -0.21 18.52 -2.41
CA VAL A 225 1.14 19.04 -2.63
C VAL A 225 2.17 17.93 -2.47
N ASN A 226 2.05 17.08 -1.45
CA ASN A 226 2.94 15.92 -1.27
C ASN A 226 2.93 14.99 -2.49
N ASN A 227 1.77 14.77 -3.14
CA ASN A 227 1.72 13.98 -4.37
C ASN A 227 2.41 14.67 -5.56
N LEU A 228 2.32 15.99 -5.66
CA LEU A 228 3.05 16.75 -6.69
C LEU A 228 4.57 16.72 -6.44
N ASP A 229 4.99 16.84 -5.18
CA ASP A 229 6.40 16.85 -4.77
C ASP A 229 7.12 15.52 -5.02
N GLN A 230 6.38 14.42 -5.24
CA GLN A 230 6.97 13.15 -5.65
C GLN A 230 7.52 13.19 -7.09
N ALA A 231 6.96 14.00 -7.98
CA ALA A 231 7.29 13.95 -9.41
C ALA A 231 8.80 14.17 -9.70
N PRO A 232 9.49 15.16 -9.11
CA PRO A 232 10.94 15.30 -9.27
C PRO A 232 11.75 14.08 -8.79
N GLY A 233 11.26 13.40 -7.74
CA GLY A 233 11.86 12.16 -7.25
C GLY A 233 11.73 11.01 -8.26
N PHE A 234 10.52 10.84 -8.82
CA PHE A 234 10.27 9.88 -9.89
C PHE A 234 11.11 10.16 -11.14
N GLU A 235 11.22 11.41 -11.57
CA GLU A 235 12.06 11.79 -12.72
C GLU A 235 13.54 11.48 -12.49
N ARG A 236 14.05 11.69 -11.26
CA ARG A 236 15.41 11.32 -10.89
C ARG A 236 15.62 9.82 -10.94
N ARG A 237 14.72 9.04 -10.36
CA ARG A 237 14.80 7.57 -10.39
C ARG A 237 14.64 6.99 -11.79
N TRP A 238 13.82 7.65 -12.62
CA TRP A 238 13.72 7.33 -14.04
C TRP A 238 15.03 7.59 -14.79
N TYR A 239 15.71 8.70 -14.50
CA TYR A 239 17.07 8.93 -15.00
C TYR A 239 18.05 7.85 -14.53
N ASP A 240 18.01 7.46 -13.25
CA ASP A 240 18.89 6.43 -12.70
C ASP A 240 18.72 5.08 -13.43
N PHE A 241 17.48 4.65 -13.67
CA PHE A 241 17.17 3.46 -14.46
C PHE A 241 17.77 3.57 -15.88
N ARG A 242 17.55 4.69 -16.57
CA ARG A 242 18.07 4.89 -17.94
C ARG A 242 19.60 4.90 -17.97
N ALA A 243 20.25 5.53 -17.00
CA ALA A 243 21.69 5.54 -16.86
C ALA A 243 22.25 4.15 -16.55
N TRP A 244 21.56 3.39 -15.70
CA TRP A 244 21.92 1.99 -15.42
C TRP A 244 21.79 1.12 -16.67
N ALA A 245 20.66 1.19 -17.39
CA ALA A 245 20.44 0.43 -18.61
C ALA A 245 21.46 0.77 -19.70
N ALA A 246 21.83 2.05 -19.82
CA ALA A 246 22.86 2.52 -20.76
C ALA A 246 24.24 1.92 -20.47
N ARG A 247 24.64 1.83 -19.20
CA ARG A 247 25.90 1.15 -18.80
C ARG A 247 25.89 -0.35 -19.16
N HIS A 248 24.71 -0.96 -19.28
CA HIS A 248 24.51 -2.35 -19.66
C HIS A 248 24.08 -2.52 -21.12
N HIS A 249 24.43 -1.56 -21.98
CA HIS A 249 24.07 -1.58 -23.40
C HIS A 249 24.47 -2.87 -24.12
N ALA A 250 25.64 -3.44 -23.79
CA ALA A 250 26.10 -4.69 -24.39
C ALA A 250 25.11 -5.85 -24.20
N THR A 251 24.35 -5.84 -23.10
CA THR A 251 23.34 -6.84 -22.77
C THR A 251 21.98 -6.49 -23.37
N TYR A 252 21.46 -5.29 -23.09
CA TYR A 252 20.06 -4.94 -23.40
C TYR A 252 19.87 -4.21 -24.72
N ARG A 253 20.94 -3.72 -25.35
CA ARG A 253 20.91 -3.03 -26.64
C ARG A 253 19.90 -1.87 -26.74
N LEU A 254 19.55 -1.25 -25.60
CA LEU A 254 18.58 -0.15 -25.51
C LEU A 254 19.15 1.23 -25.86
N GLY A 255 20.45 1.30 -26.17
CA GLY A 255 21.22 2.54 -26.31
C GLY A 255 22.33 2.69 -25.26
N ALA A 256 23.42 3.36 -25.63
CA ALA A 256 24.61 3.54 -24.78
C ALA A 256 24.59 4.84 -23.94
N THR A 257 23.51 5.63 -24.05
CA THR A 257 23.28 6.84 -23.25
C THR A 257 21.87 6.82 -22.64
N PRO A 258 21.63 7.53 -21.52
CA PRO A 258 20.29 7.65 -20.94
C PRO A 258 19.24 8.16 -21.94
N GLU A 259 19.62 9.04 -22.86
CA GLU A 259 18.74 9.61 -23.89
C GLU A 259 18.39 8.56 -24.96
N ALA A 260 19.34 7.70 -25.32
CA ALA A 260 19.08 6.60 -26.24
C ALA A 260 18.16 5.54 -25.59
N VAL A 261 18.30 5.28 -24.29
CA VAL A 261 17.38 4.42 -23.54
C VAL A 261 15.97 5.04 -23.47
N GLN A 262 15.87 6.35 -23.25
CA GLN A 262 14.58 7.06 -23.35
C GLN A 262 13.95 6.84 -24.73
N ALA A 263 14.70 7.08 -25.81
CA ALA A 263 14.20 6.89 -27.17
C ALA A 263 13.74 5.43 -27.43
N SER A 264 14.42 4.45 -26.84
CA SER A 264 13.98 3.05 -26.90
C SER A 264 12.67 2.81 -26.15
N TYR A 265 12.51 3.34 -24.94
CA TYR A 265 11.24 3.29 -24.21
C TYR A 265 10.10 3.96 -25.01
N GLU A 266 10.38 5.10 -25.63
CA GLU A 266 9.42 5.84 -26.44
C GLU A 266 8.93 5.07 -27.67
N ARG A 267 9.85 4.40 -28.38
CA ARG A 267 9.49 3.50 -29.48
C ARG A 267 8.57 2.38 -29.02
N VAL A 268 8.82 1.79 -27.85
CA VAL A 268 7.94 0.77 -27.26
C VAL A 268 6.58 1.38 -26.91
N ARG A 269 6.54 2.56 -26.26
CA ARG A 269 5.30 3.26 -25.90
C ARG A 269 4.43 3.53 -27.13
N GLU A 270 5.02 4.04 -28.20
CA GLU A 270 4.31 4.29 -29.45
C GLU A 270 3.82 3.00 -30.13
N ALA A 271 4.62 1.94 -30.07
CA ALA A 271 4.22 0.64 -30.60
C ALA A 271 3.01 0.07 -29.86
N VAL A 272 3.02 0.06 -28.52
CA VAL A 272 1.89 -0.46 -27.71
C VAL A 272 0.65 0.44 -27.75
N ALA A 273 0.81 1.73 -28.10
CA ALA A 273 -0.31 2.61 -28.37
C ALA A 273 -1.09 2.18 -29.63
N ARG A 274 -0.39 1.64 -30.65
CA ARG A 274 -1.00 1.16 -31.90
C ARG A 274 -1.42 -0.30 -31.82
N THR A 275 -0.57 -1.14 -31.23
CA THR A 275 -0.77 -2.59 -31.14
C THR A 275 -0.37 -3.05 -29.74
N PRO A 276 -1.35 -3.27 -28.84
CA PRO A 276 -1.09 -3.67 -27.48
C PRO A 276 -0.22 -4.93 -27.38
N ALA A 277 0.80 -4.91 -26.51
CA ALA A 277 1.69 -6.07 -26.32
C ALA A 277 0.88 -7.23 -25.72
N GLY A 278 0.96 -8.42 -26.35
CA GLY A 278 0.16 -9.58 -25.97
C GLY A 278 -1.35 -9.35 -26.00
N GLY A 279 -1.83 -8.32 -26.72
CA GLY A 279 -3.26 -7.94 -26.77
C GLY A 279 -3.80 -7.28 -25.49
N ALA A 280 -2.99 -7.11 -24.45
CA ALA A 280 -3.45 -6.67 -23.12
C ALA A 280 -2.70 -5.45 -22.55
N VAL A 281 -1.52 -5.13 -23.07
CA VAL A 281 -0.66 -4.05 -22.55
C VAL A 281 -0.67 -2.86 -23.50
N GLY A 282 -1.38 -1.80 -23.11
CA GLY A 282 -1.33 -0.50 -23.75
C GLY A 282 -0.32 0.44 -23.08
N THR A 283 -0.42 1.73 -23.38
CA THR A 283 0.48 2.73 -22.78
C THR A 283 0.27 2.92 -21.28
N GLY A 284 -0.95 2.70 -20.78
CA GLY A 284 -1.24 2.80 -19.35
C GLY A 284 -0.60 1.66 -18.54
N GLU A 285 -0.69 0.43 -19.05
CA GLU A 285 -0.04 -0.74 -18.44
C GLU A 285 1.49 -0.63 -18.50
N LEU A 286 2.05 -0.20 -19.64
CA LEU A 286 3.49 0.07 -19.77
C LEU A 286 3.94 1.10 -18.73
N GLN A 287 3.25 2.24 -18.63
CA GLN A 287 3.60 3.28 -17.66
C GLN A 287 3.52 2.75 -16.22
N ALA A 288 2.48 1.99 -15.87
CA ALA A 288 2.34 1.41 -14.54
C ALA A 288 3.47 0.43 -14.19
N ALA A 289 3.88 -0.42 -15.14
CA ALA A 289 4.98 -1.36 -14.96
C ALA A 289 6.33 -0.65 -14.77
N PHE A 290 6.56 0.45 -15.50
CA PHE A 290 7.80 1.23 -15.40
C PHE A 290 7.84 2.19 -14.22
N LEU A 291 6.68 2.59 -13.68
CA LEU A 291 6.62 3.33 -12.42
C LEU A 291 7.24 2.52 -11.27
N GLN A 292 7.15 1.18 -11.30
CA GLN A 292 7.80 0.31 -10.31
C GLN A 292 9.33 0.40 -10.34
N ALA A 293 9.94 0.61 -11.52
CA ALA A 293 11.38 0.82 -11.64
C ALA A 293 11.85 2.10 -10.93
N ALA A 294 10.97 3.06 -10.70
CA ALA A 294 11.31 4.22 -9.91
C ALA A 294 11.26 3.94 -8.39
N TYR A 295 10.47 2.96 -7.95
CA TYR A 295 10.40 2.52 -6.56
C TYR A 295 11.55 1.58 -6.19
N TYR A 296 11.81 0.58 -7.03
CA TYR A 296 12.76 -0.50 -6.72
C TYR A 296 13.75 -0.70 -7.87
N ASP A 297 15.02 -0.90 -7.53
CA ASP A 297 16.11 -1.16 -8.48
C ASP A 297 16.30 -2.64 -8.79
N ASP A 298 15.79 -3.54 -7.95
CA ASP A 298 15.79 -4.98 -8.17
C ASP A 298 14.98 -5.41 -9.43
N VAL A 299 13.96 -4.64 -9.82
CA VAL A 299 13.19 -4.88 -11.06
C VAL A 299 13.86 -4.34 -12.31
N TRP A 300 14.96 -3.57 -12.21
CA TRP A 300 15.60 -2.95 -13.38
C TRP A 300 16.06 -3.94 -14.45
N PRO A 301 16.73 -5.06 -14.11
CA PRO A 301 17.14 -6.04 -15.11
C PRO A 301 15.97 -6.62 -15.90
N GLU A 302 14.87 -6.92 -15.20
CA GLU A 302 13.66 -7.49 -15.78
C GLU A 302 12.98 -6.50 -16.74
N ARG A 303 12.85 -5.22 -16.32
CA ARG A 303 12.26 -4.15 -17.15
C ARG A 303 13.10 -3.83 -18.38
N ALA A 304 14.43 -3.80 -18.24
CA ALA A 304 15.33 -3.59 -19.37
C ALA A 304 15.28 -4.76 -20.36
N ALA A 305 15.24 -6.00 -19.86
CA ALA A 305 15.07 -7.19 -20.69
C ALA A 305 13.75 -7.17 -21.48
N ALA A 306 12.64 -6.74 -20.85
CA ALA A 306 11.34 -6.63 -21.52
C ALA A 306 11.35 -5.63 -22.69
N LEU A 307 11.95 -4.45 -22.51
CA LEU A 307 12.10 -3.48 -23.61
C LEU A 307 12.99 -4.03 -24.72
N SER A 308 14.09 -4.70 -24.35
CA SER A 308 15.02 -5.29 -25.31
C SER A 308 14.33 -6.35 -26.16
N ALA A 309 13.62 -7.28 -25.52
CA ALA A 309 12.87 -8.34 -26.18
C ALA A 309 11.80 -7.77 -27.11
N PHE A 310 11.03 -6.79 -26.63
CA PHE A 310 9.99 -6.15 -27.43
C PHE A 310 10.56 -5.50 -28.70
N LEU A 311 11.68 -4.77 -28.58
CA LEU A 311 12.34 -4.14 -29.73
C LEU A 311 12.99 -5.15 -30.68
N ALA A 312 13.27 -6.37 -30.21
CA ALA A 312 13.71 -7.50 -31.02
C ALA A 312 12.55 -8.30 -31.65
N GLY A 313 11.29 -7.91 -31.40
CA GLY A 313 10.10 -8.53 -31.97
C GLY A 313 9.36 -9.50 -31.05
N ASP A 314 9.79 -9.66 -29.79
CA ASP A 314 9.12 -10.52 -28.80
C ASP A 314 8.37 -9.69 -27.76
N ALA A 315 7.04 -9.66 -27.89
CA ALA A 315 6.16 -8.96 -26.95
C ALA A 315 5.87 -9.74 -25.65
N GLY A 316 6.26 -11.01 -25.56
CA GLY A 316 5.92 -11.92 -24.46
C GLY A 316 6.37 -11.40 -23.09
N PRO A 317 7.67 -11.10 -22.89
CA PRO A 317 8.17 -10.63 -21.60
C PRO A 317 7.48 -9.34 -21.12
N LEU A 318 7.24 -8.38 -22.02
CA LEU A 318 6.52 -7.16 -21.67
C LEU A 318 5.06 -7.45 -21.29
N ALA A 319 4.39 -8.34 -22.04
CA ALA A 319 3.02 -8.73 -21.77
C ALA A 319 2.87 -9.43 -20.41
N GLU A 320 3.79 -10.32 -20.06
CA GLU A 320 3.80 -11.04 -18.79
C GLU A 320 3.89 -10.07 -17.59
N GLN A 321 4.78 -9.08 -17.69
CA GLN A 321 5.08 -8.15 -16.60
C GLN A 321 4.03 -7.05 -16.40
N ALA A 322 3.37 -6.63 -17.48
CA ALA A 322 2.51 -5.43 -17.46
C ALA A 322 1.01 -5.74 -17.63
N ARG A 323 0.62 -6.96 -17.98
CA ARG A 323 -0.79 -7.29 -18.21
C ARG A 323 -1.64 -7.04 -16.95
N PRO A 324 -2.91 -6.61 -17.12
CA PRO A 324 -3.84 -6.57 -16.01
C PRO A 324 -4.03 -7.96 -15.40
N ASP A 325 -3.79 -8.05 -14.10
CA ASP A 325 -4.03 -9.27 -13.32
C ASP A 325 -5.46 -9.30 -12.72
N ALA A 326 -6.26 -10.27 -13.13
CA ALA A 326 -7.61 -10.44 -12.62
C ALA A 326 -7.65 -10.92 -11.15
N GLU A 327 -6.64 -11.67 -10.71
CA GLU A 327 -6.59 -12.25 -9.37
C GLU A 327 -6.40 -11.15 -8.30
N SER A 328 -5.50 -10.20 -8.54
CA SER A 328 -5.31 -9.04 -7.65
C SER A 328 -6.32 -7.90 -7.84
N ALA A 329 -7.27 -7.99 -8.78
CA ALA A 329 -8.16 -6.87 -9.11
C ALA A 329 -8.98 -6.39 -7.90
N ALA A 330 -9.51 -7.32 -7.09
CA ALA A 330 -10.26 -7.00 -5.88
C ALA A 330 -9.38 -6.30 -4.82
N ALA A 331 -8.16 -6.80 -4.59
CA ALA A 331 -7.23 -6.19 -3.65
C ALA A 331 -6.79 -4.78 -4.10
N ARG A 332 -6.53 -4.59 -5.41
CA ARG A 332 -6.17 -3.28 -5.96
C ARG A 332 -7.31 -2.27 -5.90
N GLU A 333 -8.54 -2.71 -6.15
CA GLU A 333 -9.71 -1.84 -5.99
C GLU A 333 -9.93 -1.49 -4.51
N ASN A 334 -9.81 -2.44 -3.59
CA ASN A 334 -9.89 -2.18 -2.16
C ASN A 334 -8.83 -1.16 -1.71
N ALA A 335 -7.56 -1.37 -2.07
CA ALA A 335 -6.49 -0.44 -1.73
C ALA A 335 -6.74 0.97 -2.27
N ARG A 336 -7.22 1.10 -3.52
CA ARG A 336 -7.58 2.40 -4.10
C ARG A 336 -8.79 3.04 -3.43
N ALA A 337 -9.80 2.26 -3.06
CA ALA A 337 -10.99 2.75 -2.38
C ALA A 337 -10.60 3.34 -1.01
N VAL A 338 -9.76 2.63 -0.25
CA VAL A 338 -9.21 3.13 1.02
C VAL A 338 -8.33 4.34 0.81
N TYR A 339 -7.41 4.30 -0.16
CA TYR A 339 -6.55 5.44 -0.49
C TYR A 339 -7.40 6.69 -0.74
N THR A 340 -8.38 6.58 -1.63
CA THR A 340 -9.26 7.69 -2.02
C THR A 340 -10.10 8.19 -0.84
N ALA A 341 -10.70 7.29 -0.06
CA ALA A 341 -11.53 7.66 1.07
C ALA A 341 -10.74 8.41 2.15
N VAL A 342 -9.57 7.90 2.53
CA VAL A 342 -8.71 8.53 3.55
C VAL A 342 -8.20 9.88 3.06
N LEU A 343 -7.66 9.96 1.83
CA LEU A 343 -7.21 11.23 1.26
C LEU A 343 -8.30 12.30 1.28
N CYS A 344 -9.51 11.95 0.81
CA CYS A 344 -10.60 12.91 0.69
C CYS A 344 -11.21 13.32 2.04
N ASN A 345 -11.23 12.42 3.02
CA ASN A 345 -11.76 12.75 4.36
C ASN A 345 -10.77 13.55 5.22
N ASP A 346 -9.47 13.43 4.93
CA ASP A 346 -8.43 14.16 5.65
C ASP A 346 -8.12 15.55 5.06
N ALA A 347 -8.56 15.83 3.83
CA ALA A 347 -8.26 17.06 3.08
C ALA A 347 -9.18 18.24 3.40
#